data_AF-A0A0F9EEP3-F1
#
_entry.id   AF-A0A0F9EEP3-F1
#
_cell.length_a   1.000
_cell.length_b   1.000
_cell.length_c   1.000
_cell.angle_alpha   90.00
_cell.angle_beta   90.00
_cell.angle_gamma   90.00
#
_symmetry.space_group_name_H-M   'P 1'
#
loop_
_entity.id
_entity.type
_entity.pdbx_description
1 polymer ?
#
loop_
_entity_poly.entity_id
_entity_poly.type
_entity_poly.pdbx_seq_one_letter_code
_entity_poly.pdbx_strand_id
1 'polypeptide(L)'
;MDEIDRRVAQTALKDMFERSHFNICTIDKIIQMTGCIPDKQNYNRLSALHCIHWNTMEKDVRQWCFETTINLFDNTGFDLEMINGVLREKNLIEEAEASPGFFKKLGIG
;
A
#
# COMPACT_ATOMS: atom_id res chain seq x y z
N MET A 1 -3.39 -18.19 -4.70
CA MET A 1 -4.12 -17.54 -3.61
C MET A 1 -5.61 -17.70 -3.89
N ASP A 2 -6.39 -18.15 -2.92
CA ASP A 2 -7.84 -18.30 -3.11
C ASP A 2 -8.58 -16.96 -2.94
N GLU A 3 -9.91 -16.97 -3.00
CA GLU A 3 -10.72 -15.75 -2.82
C GLU A 3 -10.68 -15.21 -1.39
N ILE A 4 -10.57 -16.09 -0.39
CA ILE A 4 -10.57 -15.69 1.03
C ILE A 4 -9.26 -15.01 1.38
N ASP A 5 -8.12 -15.59 1.01
CA ASP A 5 -6.81 -14.99 1.20
C ASP A 5 -6.75 -13.58 0.58
N ARG A 6 -7.37 -13.42 -0.60
CA ARG A 6 -7.46 -12.12 -1.27
C ARG A 6 -8.18 -11.08 -0.43
N ARG A 7 -9.36 -11.43 0.05
CA ARG A 7 -10.21 -10.55 0.87
C ARG A 7 -9.58 -10.26 2.24
N VAL A 8 -8.87 -11.22 2.82
CA VAL A 8 -8.14 -11.06 4.08
C VAL A 8 -7.03 -10.02 3.92
N ALA A 9 -6.19 -10.16 2.90
CA ALA A 9 -5.10 -9.22 2.64
C ALA A 9 -5.62 -7.82 2.32
N GLN A 10 -6.66 -7.70 1.48
CA GLN A 10 -7.34 -6.44 1.19
C GLN A 10 -7.89 -5.76 2.46
N THR A 11 -8.55 -6.52 3.32
CA THR A 11 -9.10 -6.03 4.59
C THR A 11 -7.99 -5.56 5.52
N ALA A 12 -6.89 -6.31 5.61
CA ALA A 12 -5.75 -5.98 6.45
C ALA A 12 -5.02 -4.71 5.96
N LEU A 13 -4.84 -4.55 4.64
CA LEU A 13 -4.26 -3.32 4.05
C LEU A 13 -5.16 -2.12 4.31
N LYS A 14 -6.46 -2.27 4.10
CA LYS A 14 -7.44 -1.21 4.36
C LYS A 14 -7.38 -0.76 5.83
N ASP A 15 -7.49 -1.69 6.78
CA ASP A 15 -7.41 -1.39 8.22
C ASP A 15 -6.08 -0.71 8.60
N MET A 16 -4.94 -1.19 8.07
CA MET A 16 -3.64 -0.56 8.30
C MET A 16 -3.62 0.89 7.84
N PHE A 17 -4.18 1.18 6.66
CA PHE A 17 -4.23 2.54 6.15
C PHE A 17 -5.26 3.40 6.85
N GLU A 18 -6.39 2.87 7.33
CA GLU A 18 -7.39 3.65 8.08
C GLU A 18 -6.87 4.07 9.46
N ARG A 19 -6.07 3.20 10.11
CA ARG A 19 -5.46 3.46 11.42
C ARG A 19 -4.52 4.66 11.42
N SER A 20 -4.12 5.06 12.63
CA SER A 20 -3.25 6.21 12.87
C SER A 20 -1.77 5.94 12.61
N HIS A 21 -1.34 4.68 12.54
CA HIS A 21 0.07 4.29 12.39
C HIS A 21 0.27 3.35 11.19
N PHE A 22 1.41 3.50 10.53
CA PHE A 22 1.89 2.52 9.58
C PHE A 22 2.41 1.27 10.30
N ASN A 23 2.04 0.08 9.84
CA ASN A 23 2.47 -1.17 10.44
C ASN A 23 2.99 -2.15 9.39
N ILE A 24 4.31 -2.17 9.20
CA ILE A 24 4.99 -3.12 8.31
C ILE A 24 4.66 -4.59 8.64
N CYS A 25 4.31 -4.95 9.87
CA CYS A 25 3.95 -6.34 10.19
C CYS A 25 2.70 -6.81 9.45
N THR A 26 1.79 -5.90 9.07
CA THR A 26 0.66 -6.24 8.19
C THR A 26 1.18 -6.64 6.81
N ILE A 27 2.12 -5.88 6.26
CA ILE A 27 2.77 -6.18 4.97
C ILE A 27 3.53 -7.52 5.06
N ASP A 28 4.28 -7.77 6.13
CA ASP A 28 5.02 -9.03 6.32
C ASP A 28 4.09 -10.24 6.26
N LYS A 29 2.91 -10.15 6.88
CA LYS A 29 1.91 -11.23 6.87
C LYS A 29 1.33 -11.46 5.48
N ILE A 30 1.04 -10.40 4.75
CA ILE A 30 0.52 -10.50 3.38
C ILE A 30 1.60 -11.05 2.45
N ILE A 31 2.86 -10.62 2.58
CA ILE A 31 4.00 -11.19 1.84
C ILE A 31 4.09 -12.70 2.10
N GLN A 32 4.01 -13.14 3.36
CA GLN A 32 4.04 -14.56 3.73
C GLN A 32 2.89 -15.36 3.10
N MET A 33 1.68 -14.79 3.08
CA MET A 33 0.49 -15.43 2.48
C MET A 33 0.56 -15.48 0.95
N THR A 34 1.05 -14.43 0.31
CA THR A 34 1.02 -14.27 -1.15
C THR A 34 2.25 -14.86 -1.84
N GLY A 35 3.36 -15.04 -1.10
CA GLY A 35 4.66 -15.36 -1.68
C GLY A 35 5.25 -14.20 -2.50
N CYS A 36 4.74 -12.98 -2.35
CA CYS A 36 5.29 -11.80 -3.02
C CYS A 36 6.76 -11.60 -2.61
N ILE A 37 7.63 -11.29 -3.57
CA ILE A 37 9.03 -11.00 -3.31
C ILE A 37 9.21 -9.48 -3.40
N PRO A 38 9.34 -8.76 -2.27
CA PRO A 38 9.52 -7.32 -2.30
C PRO A 38 10.90 -6.94 -2.86
N ASP A 39 10.99 -5.76 -3.45
CA ASP A 39 12.29 -5.11 -3.62
C ASP A 39 12.93 -4.87 -2.24
N LYS A 40 14.18 -5.34 -2.08
CA LYS A 40 14.87 -5.32 -0.79
C LYS A 40 15.09 -3.91 -0.27
N GLN A 41 15.38 -2.94 -1.15
CA GLN A 41 15.68 -1.59 -0.73
C GLN A 41 14.42 -0.89 -0.21
N ASN A 42 13.32 -0.99 -0.96
CA ASN A 42 12.03 -0.44 -0.58
C ASN A 42 11.48 -1.11 0.68
N TYR A 43 11.58 -2.45 0.78
CA TYR A 43 11.19 -3.17 1.98
C TYR A 43 11.95 -2.69 3.23
N ASN A 44 13.28 -2.54 3.14
CA ASN A 44 14.08 -2.06 4.28
C ASN A 44 13.66 -0.65 4.72
N ARG A 45 13.36 0.23 3.75
CA ARG A 45 12.85 1.58 4.06
C ARG A 45 11.48 1.55 4.72
N LEU A 46 10.55 0.73 4.22
CA LEU A 46 9.24 0.54 4.86
C LEU A 46 9.40 -0.06 6.26
N SER A 47 10.30 -1.02 6.44
CA SER A 47 10.57 -1.64 7.75
C SER A 47 11.06 -0.62 8.79
N ALA A 48 11.83 0.38 8.38
CA ALA A 48 12.24 1.49 9.24
C ALA A 48 11.07 2.37 9.73
N LEU A 49 9.91 2.31 9.07
CA LEU A 49 8.69 3.03 9.45
C LEU A 49 7.79 2.20 10.40
N HIS A 50 8.28 1.11 10.97
CA HIS A 50 7.51 0.26 11.87
C HIS A 50 6.81 1.04 12.99
N CYS A 51 5.48 0.96 13.01
CA CYS A 51 4.62 1.56 14.03
C CYS A 51 4.78 3.09 14.15
N ILE A 52 5.10 3.79 13.05
CA ILE A 52 5.18 5.25 13.03
C ILE A 52 3.82 5.85 12.72
N HIS A 53 3.44 6.88 13.48
CA HIS A 53 2.18 7.59 13.28
C HIS A 53 2.20 8.34 11.94
N TRP A 54 1.12 8.28 11.16
CA TRP A 54 1.08 8.94 9.84
C TRP A 54 1.39 10.43 9.93
N ASN A 55 0.76 11.13 10.88
CA ASN A 55 0.99 12.57 11.13
C ASN A 55 2.44 12.96 11.48
N THR A 56 3.29 12.04 11.95
CA THR A 56 4.70 12.34 12.22
C THR A 56 5.58 12.20 10.98
N MET A 57 5.08 11.57 9.92
CA MET A 57 5.79 11.47 8.65
C MET A 57 5.64 12.78 7.87
N GLU A 58 6.75 13.25 7.28
CA GLU A 58 6.75 14.30 6.26
C GLU A 58 5.86 13.89 5.08
N LYS A 59 5.28 14.88 4.37
CA LYS A 59 4.25 14.64 3.34
C LYS A 59 4.77 13.69 2.24
N ASP A 60 6.01 13.88 1.82
CA ASP A 60 6.69 13.08 0.80
C ASP A 60 7.00 11.65 1.27
N VAL A 61 7.53 11.46 2.49
CA VAL A 61 7.78 10.14 3.09
C VAL A 61 6.47 9.37 3.22
N ARG A 62 5.43 10.06 3.67
CA ARG A 62 4.10 9.50 3.79
C ARG A 62 3.59 9.02 2.43
N GLN A 63 3.59 9.91 1.43
CA GLN A 63 3.16 9.59 0.08
C GLN A 63 3.95 8.41 -0.51
N TRP A 64 5.28 8.44 -0.42
CA TRP A 64 6.15 7.35 -0.86
C TRP A 64 5.82 6.03 -0.16
N CYS A 65 5.54 6.03 1.13
CA CYS A 65 5.17 4.85 1.91
C CYS A 65 3.87 4.22 1.38
N PHE A 66 2.86 5.04 1.06
CA PHE A 66 1.60 4.59 0.46
C PHE A 66 1.84 3.98 -0.92
N GLU A 67 2.45 4.74 -1.83
CA GLU A 67 2.73 4.29 -3.21
C GLU A 67 3.54 3.00 -3.24
N THR A 68 4.60 2.91 -2.42
CA THR A 68 5.45 1.73 -2.35
C THR A 68 4.69 0.51 -1.82
N THR A 69 3.80 0.71 -0.85
CA THR A 69 2.96 -0.38 -0.32
C THR A 69 1.96 -0.88 -1.37
N ILE A 70 1.34 0.01 -2.13
CA ILE A 70 0.41 -0.36 -3.21
C ILE A 70 1.15 -1.10 -4.33
N ASN A 71 2.28 -0.54 -4.78
CA ASN A 71 3.09 -1.12 -5.86
C ASN A 71 3.65 -2.51 -5.51
N LEU A 72 3.87 -2.79 -4.22
CA LEU A 72 4.28 -4.11 -3.76
C LEU A 72 3.26 -5.21 -4.10
N PHE A 73 2.00 -4.82 -4.23
CA PHE A 73 0.86 -5.73 -4.34
C PHE A 73 0.12 -5.64 -5.69
N ASP A 74 0.47 -4.67 -6.53
CA ASP A 74 -0.21 -4.41 -7.80
C ASP A 74 -0.16 -5.61 -8.78
N ASN A 75 0.95 -6.37 -8.80
CA ASN A 75 1.08 -7.58 -9.62
C ASN A 75 0.52 -8.86 -9.00
N THR A 76 -0.10 -8.79 -7.82
CA THR A 76 -0.61 -9.99 -7.11
C THR A 76 -2.10 -10.22 -7.34
N GLY A 77 -2.75 -9.38 -8.17
CA GLY A 77 -4.16 -9.49 -8.51
C GLY A 77 -5.10 -9.04 -7.38
N PHE A 78 -4.60 -8.20 -6.46
CA PHE A 78 -5.46 -7.49 -5.51
C PHE A 78 -6.16 -6.35 -6.22
N ASP A 79 -7.47 -6.28 -6.04
CA ASP A 79 -8.19 -5.05 -6.36
C ASP A 79 -7.94 -4.04 -5.24
N LEU A 80 -7.15 -3.01 -5.54
CA LEU A 80 -6.77 -1.95 -4.61
C LEU A 80 -7.69 -0.71 -4.76
N GLU A 81 -8.74 -0.76 -5.59
CA GLU A 81 -9.70 0.35 -5.73
C GLU A 81 -10.34 0.72 -4.39
N MET A 82 -10.57 -0.27 -3.53
CA MET A 82 -11.10 -0.07 -2.19
C MET A 82 -10.20 0.77 -1.27
N ILE A 83 -8.90 0.89 -1.59
CA ILE A 83 -7.94 1.68 -0.83
C ILE A 83 -7.92 3.13 -1.31
N ASN A 84 -8.31 3.41 -2.56
CA ASN A 84 -8.35 4.77 -3.12
C ASN A 84 -9.24 5.71 -2.29
N GLY A 85 -10.35 5.22 -1.74
CA GLY A 85 -11.22 6.00 -0.84
C GLY A 85 -10.48 6.47 0.43
N VAL A 86 -9.72 5.56 1.06
CA VAL A 86 -8.93 5.85 2.27
C VAL A 86 -7.82 6.85 1.98
N LEU A 87 -7.15 6.73 0.83
CA LEU A 87 -6.08 7.62 0.43
C LEU A 87 -6.59 9.05 0.17
N ARG A 88 -7.79 9.20 -0.39
CA ARG A 88 -8.46 10.49 -0.60
C ARG A 88 -8.85 11.15 0.71
N GLU A 89 -9.46 10.40 1.65
CA GLU A 89 -9.85 10.93 2.96
C GLU A 89 -8.66 11.48 3.75
N LYS A 90 -7.47 10.91 3.56
CA LYS A 90 -6.24 11.36 4.22
C LYS A 90 -5.49 12.46 3.44
N ASN A 91 -6.03 12.98 2.35
CA ASN A 91 -5.39 13.96 1.45
C ASN A 91 -4.01 13.51 0.94
N LEU A 92 -3.84 12.21 0.68
CA LEU A 92 -2.57 11.61 0.25
C LEU A 92 -2.45 11.51 -1.27
N ILE A 93 -3.59 11.65 -1.92
CA ILE A 93 -3.75 11.89 -3.35
C ILE A 93 -4.66 13.13 -3.42
N GLU A 94 -4.08 14.30 -3.75
CA GLU A 94 -4.86 15.35 -4.42
C GLU A 94 -5.46 14.71 -5.66
N GLU A 95 -6.70 15.04 -6.03
CA GLU A 95 -7.40 14.49 -7.20
C GLU A 95 -6.40 14.23 -8.33
N ALA A 96 -5.91 13.00 -8.38
CA ALA A 96 -5.25 12.50 -9.53
C ALA A 96 -6.40 12.47 -10.50
N GLU A 97 -6.48 13.50 -11.35
CA GLU A 97 -7.19 13.39 -12.60
C GLU A 97 -6.97 11.97 -13.05
N ALA A 98 -8.10 11.29 -13.23
CA ALA A 98 -8.22 9.94 -13.72
C ALA A 98 -7.54 9.87 -15.09
N SER A 99 -6.22 9.93 -15.09
CA SER A 99 -5.37 9.89 -16.24
C SER A 99 -5.08 8.41 -16.43
N PRO A 100 -5.54 7.83 -17.55
CA PRO A 100 -5.28 6.43 -17.88
C PRO A 100 -3.78 6.08 -17.95
N GLY A 101 -2.89 7.05 -17.74
CA GLY A 101 -1.44 6.92 -17.75
C GLY A 101 -0.75 6.73 -16.39
N PHE A 102 -1.40 6.92 -15.23
CA PHE A 102 -0.71 6.78 -13.93
C PHE A 102 -0.26 5.33 -13.68
N PHE A 103 -1.17 4.36 -13.86
CA PHE A 103 -0.85 2.93 -13.79
C PHE A 103 0.05 2.47 -14.95
N LYS A 104 -0.13 3.07 -16.14
CA LYS A 104 0.68 2.75 -17.34
C LYS A 104 2.15 3.16 -17.21
N LYS A 105 2.47 4.19 -16.41
CA LYS A 105 3.85 4.66 -16.17
C LYS A 105 4.61 3.76 -15.20
N LEU A 106 3.90 2.93 -14.42
CA LEU A 106 4.43 1.91 -13.53
C LEU A 106 4.59 0.54 -14.23
N GLY A 107 4.25 0.44 -15.51
CA GLY A 107 4.37 -0.80 -16.29
C GLY A 107 3.31 -1.85 -15.97
N ILE A 108 2.21 -1.45 -15.33
CA ILE A 108 1.13 -2.33 -14.92
C ILE A 108 -0.07 -1.99 -15.80
N GLY A 109 -0.25 -2.81 -16.81
CA GLY A 109 -1.29 -2.76 -17.83
C GLY A 109 -1.34 -4.09 -18.57
#